data_AF-A0A353RK68-F1
#
_entry.id   AF-A0A353RK68-F1
#
_cell.length_a   1.000
_cell.length_b   1.000
_cell.length_c   1.000
_cell.angle_alpha   90.00
_cell.angle_beta   90.00
_cell.angle_gamma   90.00
#
_symmetry.space_group_name_H-M   'P 1'
#
loop_
_entity.id
_entity.type
_entity.pdbx_description
1 polymer ?
#
loop_
_entity_poly.entity_id
_entity_poly.type
_entity_poly.pdbx_seq_one_letter_code
_entity_poly.pdbx_strand_id
1 'polypeptide(L)'
;SPEELKKRMKEHISTVVGRYKGVIKGWDVVNEAILEDGSYRKSKFYEILGEEFIPLAFQYAQEADPDAELYYNDYNEWYPKKRETVVRLINTLRDRGIRIDGIGMQAHVGMTNPTI
;
A
#
# COMPACT_ATOMS: atom_id res chain seq x y z
N SER A 1 12.93 -5.28 16.01
CA SER A 1 13.59 -6.17 15.02
C SER A 1 12.65 -6.40 13.85
N PRO A 2 13.13 -6.94 12.72
CA PRO A 2 12.27 -7.33 11.60
C PRO A 2 11.10 -8.23 12.04
N GLU A 3 11.37 -9.30 12.79
CA GLU A 3 10.33 -10.24 13.23
C GLU A 3 9.28 -9.61 14.16
N GLU A 4 9.72 -8.75 15.09
CA GLU A 4 8.80 -8.05 15.99
C GLU A 4 7.89 -7.08 15.20
N LEU A 5 8.41 -6.41 14.17
CA LEU A 5 7.60 -5.53 13.34
C LEU A 5 6.61 -6.33 12.48
N LYS A 6 7.03 -7.45 11.87
CA LYS A 6 6.13 -8.35 11.13
C LYS A 6 4.97 -8.80 12.00
N LYS A 7 5.27 -9.23 13.24
CA LYS A 7 4.26 -9.64 14.22
C LYS A 7 3.29 -8.51 14.52
N ARG A 8 3.78 -7.32 14.87
CA ARG A 8 2.94 -6.15 15.18
C ARG A 8 2.07 -5.72 14.00
N MET A 9 2.62 -5.73 12.78
CA MET A 9 1.85 -5.44 11.57
C MET A 9 0.73 -6.44 11.37
N LYS A 10 1.03 -7.75 11.48
CA LYS A 10 0.01 -8.80 11.36
C LYS A 10 -1.08 -8.64 12.42
N GLU A 11 -0.69 -8.49 13.68
CA GLU A 11 -1.63 -8.29 14.78
C GLU A 11 -2.53 -7.06 14.56
N HIS A 12 -1.95 -5.92 14.19
CA HIS A 12 -2.71 -4.70 13.93
C HIS A 12 -3.70 -4.87 12.78
N ILE A 13 -3.21 -5.30 11.60
CA ILE A 13 -4.02 -5.45 10.40
C ILE A 13 -5.11 -6.48 10.62
N SER A 14 -4.79 -7.66 11.13
CA SER A 14 -5.79 -8.70 11.40
C SER A 14 -6.83 -8.27 12.43
N THR A 15 -6.44 -7.49 13.45
CA THR A 15 -7.39 -6.98 14.45
C THR A 15 -8.35 -5.96 13.83
N VAL A 16 -7.84 -4.99 13.09
CA VAL A 16 -8.67 -3.90 12.53
C VAL A 16 -9.52 -4.40 11.37
N VAL A 17 -8.90 -5.04 10.37
CA VAL A 17 -9.62 -5.56 9.20
C VAL A 17 -10.59 -6.66 9.61
N GLY A 18 -10.17 -7.58 10.48
CA GLY A 18 -11.03 -8.65 10.99
C GLY A 18 -12.23 -8.14 11.79
N ARG A 19 -12.08 -7.07 12.57
CA ARG A 19 -13.19 -6.44 13.31
C ARG A 19 -14.30 -5.92 12.38
N TYR A 20 -13.93 -5.41 11.21
CA TYR A 20 -14.86 -4.80 10.25
C TYR A 20 -15.11 -5.66 9.01
N LYS A 21 -14.80 -6.96 9.11
CA LYS A 21 -14.97 -7.92 8.03
C LYS A 21 -16.41 -7.90 7.48
N GLY A 22 -16.54 -7.79 6.16
CA GLY A 22 -17.83 -7.73 5.47
C GLY A 22 -18.64 -6.44 5.69
N VAL A 23 -18.11 -5.48 6.44
CA VAL A 23 -18.74 -4.16 6.65
C VAL A 23 -18.05 -3.10 5.80
N ILE A 24 -16.71 -3.11 5.77
CA ILE A 24 -15.92 -2.18 4.97
C ILE A 24 -15.63 -2.80 3.61
N LYS A 25 -16.06 -2.11 2.55
CA LYS A 25 -15.90 -2.59 1.17
C LYS A 25 -14.44 -2.63 0.73
N GLY A 26 -13.64 -1.63 1.12
CA GLY A 26 -12.26 -1.51 0.67
C GLY A 26 -11.36 -0.77 1.65
N TRP A 27 -10.07 -1.09 1.60
CA TRP A 27 -9.05 -0.57 2.49
C TRP A 27 -7.89 0.04 1.73
N ASP A 28 -7.47 1.23 2.14
CA ASP A 28 -6.13 1.72 1.87
C ASP A 28 -5.15 0.97 2.77
N VAL A 29 -4.62 -0.15 2.25
CA VAL A 29 -3.76 -1.05 3.03
C VAL A 29 -2.42 -0.38 3.35
N VAL A 30 -1.88 0.37 2.40
CA VAL A 30 -0.68 1.20 2.57
C VAL A 30 -0.92 2.56 1.95
N ASN A 31 -0.55 3.60 2.69
CA ASN A 31 -0.67 4.99 2.29
C ASN A 31 0.72 5.63 2.14
N GLU A 32 0.96 6.35 1.04
CA GLU A 32 2.08 7.31 0.88
C GLU A 32 3.50 6.75 1.02
N ALA A 33 3.71 5.51 0.56
CA ALA A 33 5.00 4.84 0.69
C ALA A 33 6.07 5.29 -0.31
N ILE A 34 5.70 5.98 -1.40
CA ILE A 34 6.63 6.34 -2.49
C ILE A 34 6.73 7.87 -2.62
N LEU A 35 7.95 8.39 -2.78
CA LEU A 35 8.23 9.82 -2.97
C LEU A 35 8.19 10.20 -4.45
N GLU A 36 8.11 11.50 -4.76
CA GLU A 36 8.02 12.01 -6.14
C GLU A 36 9.19 11.61 -7.03
N ASP A 37 10.38 11.43 -6.43
CA ASP A 37 11.58 10.97 -7.13
C ASP A 37 11.60 9.46 -7.41
N GLY A 38 10.55 8.74 -7.02
CA GLY A 38 10.38 7.30 -7.18
C GLY A 38 11.05 6.46 -6.10
N SER A 39 11.72 7.07 -5.12
CA SER A 39 12.29 6.36 -3.99
C SER A 39 11.22 6.00 -2.95
N TYR A 40 11.49 4.97 -2.15
CA TYR A 40 10.64 4.65 -1.01
C TYR A 40 10.85 5.68 0.10
N ARG A 41 9.74 6.09 0.73
CA ARG A 41 9.78 6.88 1.96
C ARG A 41 10.52 6.08 3.03
N LYS A 42 11.53 6.70 3.66
CA LYS A 42 12.30 6.14 4.78
C LYS A 42 11.48 6.13 6.08
N SER A 43 10.32 5.48 6.06
CA SER A 43 9.50 5.21 7.24
C SER A 43 10.18 4.16 8.12
N LYS A 44 9.77 4.05 9.38
CA LYS A 44 10.25 2.95 10.25
C LYS A 44 9.92 1.57 9.69
N PHE A 45 8.84 1.44 8.92
CA PHE A 45 8.53 0.19 8.21
C PHE A 45 9.59 -0.13 7.16
N TYR A 46 9.92 0.83 6.30
CA TYR A 46 10.93 0.66 5.25
C TYR A 46 12.34 0.49 5.81
N GLU A 47 12.73 1.27 6.83
CA GLU A 47 14.06 1.15 7.46
C GLU A 47 14.29 -0.24 8.09
N ILE A 48 13.22 -0.90 8.56
CA ILE A 48 13.32 -2.20 9.25
C ILE A 48 13.08 -3.39 8.31
N LEU A 49 12.16 -3.27 7.35
CA LEU A 49 11.74 -4.38 6.48
C LEU A 49 12.09 -4.18 4.99
N GLY A 50 12.64 -3.02 4.61
CA GLY A 50 12.84 -2.68 3.21
C GLY A 50 11.51 -2.59 2.47
N GLU A 51 11.48 -2.94 1.19
CA GLU A 51 10.25 -2.97 0.39
C GLU A 51 9.22 -4.01 0.88
N GLU A 52 9.66 -4.99 1.68
CA GLU A 52 8.86 -6.16 2.06
C GLU A 52 7.67 -5.83 2.99
N PHE A 53 7.66 -4.65 3.61
CA PHE A 53 6.52 -4.26 4.45
C PHE A 53 5.22 -4.13 3.66
N ILE A 54 5.26 -3.72 2.39
CA ILE A 54 4.04 -3.54 1.58
C ILE A 54 3.44 -4.90 1.20
N PRO A 55 4.17 -5.85 0.58
CA PRO A 55 3.63 -7.19 0.32
C PRO A 55 3.08 -7.88 1.57
N LEU A 56 3.77 -7.77 2.71
CA LEU A 56 3.27 -8.34 3.96
C LEU A 56 1.97 -7.68 4.43
N ALA A 57 1.84 -6.35 4.33
CA ALA A 57 0.61 -5.66 4.71
C ALA A 57 -0.59 -6.11 3.85
N PHE A 58 -0.41 -6.20 2.53
CA PHE A 58 -1.44 -6.71 1.61
C PHE A 58 -1.79 -8.16 1.87
N GLN A 59 -0.78 -9.02 2.09
CA GLN A 59 -1.02 -10.41 2.46
C GLN A 59 -1.86 -10.52 3.74
N TYR A 60 -1.50 -9.77 4.79
CA TYR A 60 -2.23 -9.82 6.07
C TYR A 60 -3.66 -9.26 5.95
N ALA A 61 -3.88 -8.24 5.12
CA ALA A 61 -5.21 -7.70 4.87
C ALA A 61 -6.08 -8.71 4.10
N GLN A 62 -5.52 -9.35 3.05
CA GLN A 62 -6.18 -10.40 2.28
C GLN A 62 -6.52 -11.63 3.15
N GLU A 63 -5.64 -12.02 4.07
CA GLU A 63 -5.90 -13.10 5.03
C GLU A 63 -7.03 -12.73 6.00
N ALA A 64 -7.10 -11.47 6.44
CA ALA A 64 -8.07 -11.01 7.43
C ALA A 64 -9.49 -10.87 6.84
N ASP A 65 -9.62 -10.25 5.66
CA ASP A 65 -10.87 -10.17 4.91
C ASP A 65 -10.65 -10.45 3.41
N PRO A 66 -10.88 -11.70 2.97
CA PRO A 66 -10.74 -12.07 1.57
C PRO A 66 -11.74 -11.38 0.63
N ASP A 67 -12.82 -10.80 1.14
CA ASP A 67 -13.86 -10.20 0.30
C ASP A 67 -13.71 -8.67 0.17
N ALA A 68 -12.87 -8.03 0.98
CA ALA A 68 -12.61 -6.60 0.91
C ALA A 68 -11.65 -6.22 -0.23
N GLU A 69 -11.93 -5.13 -0.93
CA GLU A 69 -11.04 -4.57 -1.95
C GLU A 69 -9.77 -3.97 -1.30
N LEU A 70 -8.60 -4.26 -1.84
CA LEU A 70 -7.31 -3.84 -1.30
C LEU A 70 -6.66 -2.78 -2.19
N TYR A 71 -6.44 -1.59 -1.63
CA TYR A 71 -5.92 -0.42 -2.33
C TYR A 71 -4.53 -0.03 -1.82
N TYR A 72 -3.70 0.43 -2.75
CA TYR A 72 -2.56 1.31 -2.45
C TYR A 72 -3.00 2.75 -2.73
N ASN A 73 -2.87 3.64 -1.75
CA ASN A 73 -3.30 5.03 -1.86
C ASN A 73 -2.12 6.00 -1.75
N ASP A 74 -2.04 6.99 -2.63
CA ASP A 74 -0.98 7.98 -2.59
C ASP A 74 -1.41 9.32 -3.23
N TYR A 75 -0.55 10.33 -3.14
CA TYR A 75 -0.66 11.60 -3.85
C TYR A 75 0.41 11.71 -4.92
N ASN A 76 0.27 12.66 -5.84
CA ASN A 76 1.31 13.01 -6.81
C ASN A 76 1.76 11.85 -7.73
N GLU A 77 0.90 10.86 -8.01
CA GLU A 77 1.21 9.75 -8.92
C GLU A 77 1.27 10.16 -10.39
N TRP A 78 1.03 11.44 -10.68
CA TRP A 78 1.33 12.07 -11.97
C TRP A 78 2.84 12.32 -12.19
N TYR A 79 3.67 12.27 -11.14
CA TYR A 79 5.12 12.32 -11.30
C TYR A 79 5.63 11.02 -11.95
N PRO A 80 6.37 11.09 -13.08
CA PRO A 80 6.75 9.90 -13.85
C PRO A 80 7.49 8.82 -13.03
N LYS A 81 8.49 9.21 -12.23
CA LYS A 81 9.28 8.27 -11.42
C LYS A 81 8.46 7.60 -10.32
N LYS A 82 7.60 8.37 -9.66
CA LYS A 82 6.67 7.82 -8.67
C LYS A 82 5.73 6.82 -9.31
N ARG A 83 5.11 7.17 -10.44
CA ARG A 83 4.24 6.28 -11.23
C ARG A 83 4.94 4.98 -11.61
N GLU A 84 6.17 5.04 -12.10
CA GLU A 84 6.97 3.86 -12.44
C GLU A 84 7.19 2.93 -11.25
N THR A 85 7.52 3.49 -10.08
CA THR A 85 7.68 2.70 -8.86
C THR A 85 6.36 2.11 -8.37
N VAL A 86 5.24 2.83 -8.44
CA VAL A 86 3.92 2.29 -8.10
C VAL A 86 3.54 1.15 -9.05
N VAL A 87 3.78 1.28 -10.36
CA VAL A 87 3.54 0.20 -11.33
C VAL A 87 4.41 -1.03 -11.02
N ARG A 88 5.70 -0.82 -10.67
CA ARG A 88 6.58 -1.92 -10.26
C ARG A 88 6.06 -2.62 -9.00
N LEU A 89 5.59 -1.87 -8.01
CA LEU A 89 4.99 -2.42 -6.79
C LEU A 89 3.77 -3.29 -7.10
N ILE A 90 2.86 -2.83 -7.98
CA ILE A 90 1.68 -3.58 -8.41
C ILE A 90 2.09 -4.92 -9.04
N ASN A 91 3.08 -4.89 -9.94
CA ASN A 91 3.57 -6.11 -10.59
C ASN A 91 4.20 -7.07 -9.56
N THR A 92 5.02 -6.57 -8.63
CA THR A 92 5.58 -7.38 -7.54
C THR A 92 4.50 -8.07 -6.69
N LEU A 93 3.40 -7.39 -6.37
CA LEU A 93 2.29 -8.00 -5.62
C LEU A 93 1.63 -9.11 -6.45
N ARG A 94 1.32 -8.83 -7.71
CA ARG A 94 0.69 -9.80 -8.63
C ARG A 94 1.55 -11.03 -8.88
N ASP A 95 2.84 -10.86 -9.11
CA ASP A 95 3.80 -11.94 -9.32
C ASP A 95 3.91 -12.88 -8.11
N ARG A 96 3.60 -12.37 -6.91
CA ARG A 96 3.56 -13.12 -5.65
C ARG A 96 2.19 -13.72 -5.33
N GLY A 97 1.20 -13.54 -6.20
CA GLY A 97 -0.17 -13.99 -5.94
C GLY A 97 -0.90 -13.18 -4.86
N ILE A 98 -0.40 -11.97 -4.54
CA ILE A 98 -1.01 -11.06 -3.57
C ILE A 98 -1.97 -10.13 -4.33
N ARG A 99 -3.22 -10.08 -3.88
CA ARG A 99 -4.26 -9.29 -4.54
C ARG A 99 -4.04 -7.81 -4.28
N ILE A 100 -4.20 -7.02 -5.34
CA ILE A 100 -4.37 -5.56 -5.30
C ILE A 100 -5.50 -5.21 -6.27
N ASP A 101 -6.55 -4.61 -5.73
CA ASP A 101 -7.81 -4.39 -6.44
C ASP A 101 -7.87 -2.99 -7.07
N GLY A 102 -7.14 -2.03 -6.51
CA GLY A 102 -7.08 -0.69 -7.08
C GLY A 102 -5.94 0.17 -6.57
N ILE A 103 -5.83 1.35 -7.18
CA ILE A 103 -4.93 2.43 -6.78
C ILE A 103 -5.78 3.66 -6.47
N GLY A 104 -5.68 4.15 -5.23
CA GLY A 104 -6.29 5.40 -4.81
C GLY A 104 -5.38 6.56 -5.18
N MET A 105 -5.81 7.38 -6.13
CA MET A 105 -5.13 8.65 -6.45
C MET A 105 -5.79 9.77 -5.65
N GLN A 106 -5.11 10.31 -4.63
CA GLN A 106 -5.68 11.33 -3.73
C GLN A 106 -6.14 12.61 -4.45
N ALA A 107 -5.58 12.89 -5.63
CA ALA A 107 -5.96 14.02 -6.48
C ALA A 107 -5.82 15.39 -5.79
N HIS A 108 -4.80 15.56 -4.95
CA HIS A 108 -4.36 16.87 -4.46
C HIS A 108 -3.69 17.67 -5.58
N VAL A 109 -4.52 18.26 -6.44
CA VAL A 109 -4.10 18.97 -7.65
C VAL A 109 -4.34 20.48 -7.55
N GLY A 110 -3.57 21.24 -8.32
CA GLY A 110 -3.76 22.68 -8.49
C GLY A 110 -4.65 23.01 -9.68
N MET A 111 -5.07 24.27 -9.78
CA MET A 111 -5.89 24.77 -10.91
C MET A 111 -5.25 24.56 -12.28
N THR A 112 -3.92 24.50 -12.34
CA THR A 112 -3.15 24.43 -13.60
C THR A 112 -2.14 23.28 -13.63
N ASN A 113 -2.14 22.40 -12.62
CA ASN A 113 -1.16 21.31 -12.51
C ASN A 113 -1.77 20.10 -11.77
N PRO A 114 -1.56 18.85 -12.22
CA PRO A 114 -0.77 18.43 -13.37
C PRO A 114 -1.37 18.87 -14.71
N THR A 115 -0.50 19.17 -15.68
CA THR A 115 -0.91 19.36 -17.07
C THR A 115 -1.16 17.99 -17.72
N ILE A 116 -2.04 17.95 -18.72
CA ILE A 116 -2.28 16.75 -19.54
C ILE A 116 -1.06 16.47 -20.43
#